data_AF-M3ING3-F1
#
_entry.id   AF-M3ING3-F1
#
_cell.length_a   1.000
_cell.length_b   1.000
_cell.length_c   1.000
_cell.angle_alpha   90.00
_cell.angle_beta   90.00
_cell.angle_gamma   90.00
#
_symmetry.space_group_name_H-M   'P 1'
#
loop_
_entity.id
_entity.type
_entity.pdbx_description
1 polymer ?
#
loop_
_entity_poly.entity_id
_entity_poly.type
_entity_poly.pdbx_seq_one_letter_code
_entity_poly.pdbx_strand_id
1 'polypeptide(L)'
;MIGYGFLALCPITNADSLDYHIGVAIEILNQGKMPVFSGWFHGRLAGSGEVLNALGLAIGAEQFGSLLQFCGLLSIYGILSFYSFAEKFSESDGVWRKIIIIAFLSSPVLVFLVSSPKPQLLQIGMTSFAITLLLEIFSKIKLIK
;
A
#
# COMPACT_ATOMS: atom_id res chain seq x y z
N MET A 1 13.52 -2.66 -3.89
CA MET A 1 12.72 -3.28 -2.81
C MET A 1 13.36 -3.14 -1.45
N ILE A 2 14.61 -3.60 -1.22
CA ILE A 2 15.27 -3.49 0.09
C ILE A 2 15.32 -2.03 0.61
N GLY A 3 15.71 -1.07 -0.25
CA GLY A 3 15.71 0.35 0.12
C GLY A 3 14.34 0.88 0.54
N TYR A 4 13.27 0.45 -0.15
CA TYR A 4 11.90 0.78 0.25
C TYR A 4 11.53 0.16 1.61
N GLY A 5 12.01 -1.03 1.91
CA GLY A 5 11.82 -1.66 3.22
C GLY A 5 12.47 -0.86 4.35
N PHE A 6 13.72 -0.41 4.19
CA PHE A 6 14.36 0.45 5.18
C PHE A 6 13.65 1.79 5.32
N LEU A 7 13.21 2.38 4.22
CA LEU A 7 12.48 3.65 4.21
C LEU A 7 11.12 3.54 4.91
N ALA A 8 10.44 2.39 4.84
CA ALA A 8 9.21 2.13 5.59
C ALA A 8 9.44 2.03 7.12
N LEU A 9 10.66 1.71 7.56
CA LEU A 9 11.05 1.65 8.96
C LEU A 9 11.57 3.00 9.51
N CYS A 10 11.76 4.00 8.64
CA CYS A 10 12.13 5.34 9.07
C CYS A 10 10.98 6.03 9.82
N PRO A 11 11.28 7.02 10.67
CA PRO A 11 10.26 7.83 11.32
C PRO A 11 9.43 8.58 10.28
N ILE A 12 8.16 8.82 10.62
CA ILE A 12 7.23 9.57 9.79
C ILE A 12 7.58 11.05 9.90
N THR A 13 8.02 11.67 8.81
CA THR A 13 8.50 13.07 8.81
C THR A 13 7.61 14.02 8.03
N ASN A 14 6.66 13.51 7.25
CA ASN A 14 5.83 14.39 6.41
C ASN A 14 4.68 15.01 7.23
N ALA A 15 4.47 16.32 7.04
CA ALA A 15 3.56 17.11 7.86
C ALA A 15 2.10 16.65 7.77
N ASP A 16 1.64 16.26 6.57
CA ASP A 16 0.27 15.80 6.34
C ASP A 16 -0.04 14.49 7.07
N SER A 17 0.91 13.55 7.08
CA SER A 17 0.80 12.31 7.85
C SER A 17 0.86 12.53 9.34
N LEU A 18 1.68 13.48 9.81
CA LEU A 18 1.76 13.81 11.23
C LEU A 18 0.49 14.52 11.71
N ASP A 19 -0.06 15.41 10.89
CA ASP A 19 -1.34 16.08 11.16
C ASP A 19 -2.45 15.03 11.24
N TYR A 20 -3.01 14.57 10.12
CA TYR A 20 -4.25 13.81 10.20
C TYR A 20 -4.07 12.29 10.28
N HIS A 21 -3.10 11.68 9.60
CA HIS A 21 -3.01 10.20 9.59
C HIS A 21 -2.56 9.61 10.94
N ILE A 22 -1.66 10.31 11.63
CA ILE A 22 -1.19 9.96 12.98
C ILE A 22 -2.00 10.70 14.04
N GLY A 23 -2.28 11.99 13.86
CA GLY A 23 -3.08 12.72 14.84
C GLY A 23 -4.48 12.14 15.02
N VAL A 24 -5.18 11.78 13.93
CA VAL A 24 -6.51 11.14 14.07
C VAL A 24 -6.39 9.77 14.72
N ALA A 25 -5.33 9.01 14.40
CA ALA A 25 -5.08 7.72 15.02
C ALA A 25 -4.85 7.84 16.54
N ILE A 26 -4.10 8.84 16.98
CA ILE A 26 -3.91 9.17 18.41
C ILE A 26 -5.26 9.50 19.05
N GLU A 27 -6.08 10.30 18.37
CA GLU A 27 -7.37 10.70 18.96
C GLU A 27 -8.39 9.55 19.01
N ILE A 28 -8.34 8.63 18.05
CA ILE A 28 -9.10 7.37 18.13
C ILE A 28 -8.72 6.60 19.39
N LEU A 29 -7.43 6.53 19.75
CA LEU A 29 -6.99 5.87 20.98
C LEU A 29 -7.42 6.62 22.24
N ASN A 30 -7.35 7.96 22.23
CA ASN A 30 -7.75 8.77 23.38
C ASN A 30 -9.25 8.72 23.65
N GLN A 31 -10.09 8.74 22.60
CA GLN A 31 -11.55 8.82 22.74
C GLN A 31 -12.27 7.47 22.63
N GLY A 32 -11.60 6.44 22.11
CA GLY A 32 -12.21 5.14 21.78
C GLY A 32 -13.25 5.21 20.65
N LYS A 33 -13.25 6.27 19.85
CA LYS A 33 -14.20 6.52 18.74
C LYS A 33 -13.57 7.40 17.67
N MET A 34 -14.21 7.45 16.51
CA MET A 34 -13.77 8.36 15.44
C MET A 34 -13.92 9.82 15.89
N PRO A 35 -12.86 10.64 15.81
CA PRO A 35 -12.93 12.04 16.23
C PRO A 35 -13.77 12.86 15.28
N VAL A 36 -14.55 13.78 15.84
CA VAL A 36 -15.36 14.74 15.07
C VAL A 36 -15.07 16.13 15.63
N PHE A 37 -14.16 16.86 14.98
CA PHE A 37 -13.85 18.24 15.34
C PHE A 37 -14.22 19.17 14.18
N SER A 38 -15.00 20.21 14.48
CA SER A 38 -15.47 21.18 13.48
C SER A 38 -14.32 21.97 12.84
N GLY A 39 -13.26 22.26 13.61
CA GLY A 39 -12.09 23.02 13.16
C GLY A 39 -10.97 22.21 12.49
N TRP A 40 -10.98 20.88 12.60
CA TRP A 40 -9.96 20.03 11.99
C TRP A 40 -10.43 19.44 10.67
N PHE A 41 -10.23 20.21 9.60
CA PHE A 41 -10.76 19.86 8.29
C PHE A 41 -10.11 18.62 7.67
N HIS A 42 -8.78 18.45 7.81
CA HIS A 42 -8.08 17.26 7.32
C HIS A 42 -8.47 16.00 8.09
N GLY A 43 -8.74 16.11 9.40
CA GLY A 43 -9.23 15.00 10.21
C GLY A 43 -10.56 14.41 9.72
N ARG A 44 -11.37 15.18 8.98
CA ARG A 44 -12.61 14.67 8.36
C ARG A 44 -12.39 13.78 7.14
N LEU A 45 -11.18 13.78 6.58
CA LEU A 45 -10.79 12.89 5.48
C LEU A 45 -10.31 11.53 5.99
N ALA A 46 -10.18 11.36 7.30
CA ALA A 46 -9.80 10.09 7.89
C ALA A 46 -10.92 9.05 7.77
N GLY A 47 -10.51 7.80 7.69
CA GLY A 47 -11.39 6.65 7.56
C GLY A 47 -10.78 5.42 8.20
N SER A 48 -10.97 4.26 7.57
CA SER A 48 -10.56 2.97 8.12
C SER A 48 -9.05 2.78 8.22
N GLY A 49 -8.25 3.53 7.46
CA GLY A 49 -6.79 3.42 7.55
C GLY A 49 -6.22 4.01 8.83
N GLU A 50 -6.81 5.08 9.35
CA GLU A 50 -6.41 5.68 10.61
C GLU A 50 -6.72 4.76 11.79
N VAL A 51 -7.75 3.92 11.67
CA VAL A 51 -8.02 2.84 12.66
C VAL A 51 -6.89 1.81 12.66
N LEU A 52 -6.34 1.44 11.49
CA LEU A 52 -5.18 0.55 11.41
C LEU A 52 -3.91 1.22 11.96
N ASN A 53 -3.73 2.51 11.73
CA ASN A 53 -2.63 3.27 12.34
C ASN A 53 -2.79 3.31 13.87
N ALA A 54 -4.00 3.52 14.38
CA ALA A 54 -4.30 3.50 15.81
C ALA A 54 -3.97 2.14 16.44
N LEU A 55 -4.28 1.03 15.76
CA LEU A 55 -3.89 -0.30 16.19
C LEU A 55 -2.37 -0.45 16.32
N GLY A 56 -1.61 0.04 15.34
CA GLY A 56 -0.15 0.05 15.39
C GLY A 56 0.38 0.88 16.57
N LEU A 57 -0.15 2.08 16.77
CA LEU A 57 0.22 2.96 17.88
C LEU A 57 -0.11 2.34 19.25
N ALA A 58 -1.23 1.63 19.39
CA ALA A 58 -1.64 0.98 20.63
C ALA A 58 -0.63 -0.06 21.15
N ILE A 59 0.14 -0.67 20.25
CA ILE A 59 1.19 -1.65 20.57
C ILE A 59 2.61 -1.05 20.52
N GLY A 60 2.74 0.28 20.38
CA GLY A 60 4.01 0.98 20.27
C GLY A 60 4.72 0.84 18.93
N ALA A 61 4.02 0.36 17.89
CA ALA A 61 4.56 0.19 16.54
C ALA A 61 4.23 1.40 15.65
N GLU A 62 4.95 2.52 15.86
CA GLU A 62 4.71 3.79 15.15
C GLU A 62 4.84 3.68 13.62
N GLN A 63 5.75 2.82 13.14
CA GLN A 63 6.00 2.58 11.72
C GLN A 63 5.04 1.56 11.08
N PHE A 64 4.07 1.04 11.84
CA PHE A 64 3.17 -0.01 11.34
C PHE A 64 2.42 0.40 10.07
N GLY A 65 1.89 1.62 10.01
CA GLY A 65 1.19 2.13 8.82
C GLY A 65 2.07 2.17 7.57
N SER A 66 3.31 2.63 7.71
CA SER A 66 4.31 2.65 6.62
C SER A 66 4.71 1.22 6.20
N LEU A 67 4.81 0.29 7.15
CA LEU A 67 5.06 -1.12 6.84
C LEU A 67 3.91 -1.75 6.05
N LEU A 68 2.65 -1.41 6.37
CA LEU A 68 1.49 -1.83 5.58
C LEU A 68 1.55 -1.29 4.14
N GLN A 69 1.98 -0.03 3.95
CA GLN A 69 2.22 0.51 2.61
C GLN A 69 3.28 -0.28 1.86
N PHE A 70 4.38 -0.64 2.53
CA PHE A 70 5.42 -1.46 1.94
C PHE A 70 4.92 -2.86 1.56
N CYS A 71 4.09 -3.50 2.39
CA CYS A 71 3.43 -4.77 2.05
C CYS A 71 2.56 -4.63 0.78
N GLY A 72 1.84 -3.52 0.65
CA GLY A 72 1.11 -3.17 -0.58
C GLY A 72 2.03 -3.09 -1.79
N LEU A 73 3.14 -2.36 -1.69
CA LEU A 73 4.14 -2.27 -2.77
C LEU A 73 4.74 -3.65 -3.12
N LEU A 74 5.05 -4.47 -2.12
CA LEU A 74 5.57 -5.83 -2.31
C LEU A 74 4.57 -6.71 -3.06
N SER A 75 3.27 -6.58 -2.78
CA SER A 75 2.22 -7.31 -3.48
C SER A 75 2.15 -6.92 -4.96
N ILE A 76 2.19 -5.61 -5.29
CA ILE A 76 2.19 -5.10 -6.67
C ILE A 76 3.44 -5.56 -7.41
N TYR A 77 4.61 -5.44 -6.76
CA TYR A 77 5.88 -5.93 -7.30
C TYR A 77 5.81 -7.44 -7.57
N GLY A 78 5.23 -8.24 -6.67
CA GLY A 78 5.08 -9.68 -6.83
C GLY A 78 4.20 -10.05 -8.02
N ILE A 79 3.07 -9.35 -8.21
CA ILE A 79 2.22 -9.52 -9.39
C ILE A 79 3.03 -9.20 -10.65
N LEU A 80 3.66 -8.03 -10.72
CA LEU A 80 4.44 -7.63 -11.89
C LEU A 80 5.63 -8.56 -12.17
N SER A 81 6.27 -9.13 -11.15
CA SER A 81 7.53 -9.88 -11.27
C SER A 81 7.37 -11.39 -11.35
N PHE A 82 6.25 -11.95 -10.92
CA PHE A 82 6.03 -13.41 -10.98
C PHE A 82 4.79 -13.83 -11.76
N TYR A 83 3.75 -13.00 -11.82
CA TYR A 83 2.51 -13.38 -12.48
C TYR A 83 2.56 -13.22 -14.01
N SER A 84 2.00 -14.19 -14.74
CA SER A 84 1.82 -14.18 -16.20
C SER A 84 0.63 -15.05 -16.58
N PHE A 85 -0.22 -14.57 -17.49
CA PHE A 85 -1.31 -15.38 -18.08
C PHE A 85 -0.82 -16.31 -19.20
N ALA A 86 0.34 -16.04 -19.79
CA ALA A 86 0.85 -16.80 -20.92
C ALA A 86 1.53 -18.09 -20.45
N GLU A 87 1.16 -19.23 -21.05
CA GLU A 87 1.79 -20.54 -20.79
C GLU A 87 3.22 -20.63 -21.33
N LYS A 88 3.55 -19.84 -22.36
CA LYS A 88 4.90 -19.76 -22.94
C LYS A 88 5.44 -18.35 -22.76
N PHE A 89 6.60 -18.25 -22.12
CA PHE A 89 7.26 -16.99 -21.83
C PHE A 89 8.43 -16.80 -22.80
N SER A 90 8.38 -15.77 -23.66
CA SER A 90 9.49 -15.44 -24.56
C SER A 90 10.60 -14.69 -23.81
N GLU A 91 11.84 -14.79 -24.29
CA GLU A 91 12.97 -14.02 -23.76
C GLU A 91 12.72 -12.51 -23.89
N SER A 92 12.08 -12.07 -24.99
CA SER A 92 11.66 -10.68 -25.22
C SER A 92 10.69 -10.16 -24.15
N ASP A 93 9.76 -11.01 -23.70
CA ASP A 93 8.75 -10.64 -22.71
C ASP A 93 9.38 -10.40 -21.34
N GLY A 94 10.45 -11.15 -21.04
CA GLY A 94 11.27 -10.96 -19.84
C GLY A 94 11.96 -9.61 -19.79
N VAL A 95 12.44 -9.11 -20.94
CA VAL A 95 13.07 -7.78 -21.03
C VAL A 95 12.04 -6.68 -20.79
N TRP A 96 10.91 -6.72 -21.49
CA TRP A 96 9.84 -5.73 -21.33
C TRP A 96 9.29 -5.69 -19.90
N ARG A 97 9.12 -6.85 -19.29
CA ARG A 97 8.70 -6.96 -17.89
C ARG A 97 9.68 -6.26 -16.94
N LYS A 98 10.98 -6.47 -17.10
CA LYS A 98 12.00 -5.78 -16.29
C LYS A 98 11.93 -4.26 -16.47
N ILE A 99 11.73 -3.78 -17.71
CA ILE A 99 11.56 -2.35 -17.99
C ILE A 99 10.34 -1.79 -17.27
N ILE A 100 9.19 -2.48 -17.32
CA ILE A 100 7.96 -2.07 -16.62
C ILE A 100 8.20 -2.00 -15.11
N ILE A 101 8.85 -3.00 -14.53
CA ILE A 101 9.17 -3.03 -13.09
C ILE A 101 10.07 -1.87 -12.71
N ILE A 102 11.11 -1.59 -13.48
CA ILE A 102 12.04 -0.47 -13.21
C ILE A 102 11.31 0.87 -13.33
N ALA A 103 10.50 1.06 -14.37
CA ALA A 103 9.71 2.27 -14.57
C ALA A 103 8.69 2.50 -13.46
N PHE A 104 8.06 1.43 -12.97
CA PHE A 104 7.16 1.49 -11.82
C PHE A 104 7.93 1.88 -10.55
N LEU A 105 9.02 1.16 -10.23
CA LEU A 105 9.80 1.37 -9.00
C LEU A 105 10.58 2.70 -8.98
N SER A 106 10.80 3.34 -10.13
CA SER A 106 11.45 4.65 -10.22
C SER A 106 10.49 5.82 -10.02
N SER A 107 9.19 5.56 -9.87
CA SER A 107 8.20 6.62 -9.63
C SER A 107 8.49 7.33 -8.29
N PRO A 108 8.69 8.67 -8.30
CA PRO A 108 9.02 9.42 -7.08
C PRO A 108 7.89 9.35 -6.04
N VAL A 109 6.64 9.14 -6.49
CA VAL A 109 5.47 9.00 -5.60
C VAL A 109 5.62 7.80 -4.68
N LEU A 110 6.27 6.71 -5.11
CA LEU A 110 6.45 5.52 -4.27
C LEU A 110 7.35 5.80 -3.06
N VAL A 111 8.37 6.66 -3.22
CA VAL A 111 9.24 7.06 -2.10
C VAL A 111 8.42 7.79 -1.04
N PHE A 112 7.57 8.72 -1.47
CA PHE A 112 6.68 9.42 -0.56
C PHE A 112 5.70 8.48 0.14
N LEU A 113 5.00 7.64 -0.62
CA LEU A 113 3.96 6.76 -0.09
C LEU A 113 4.51 5.72 0.89
N VAL A 114 5.64 5.08 0.59
CA VAL A 114 6.23 4.05 1.46
C VAL A 114 6.74 4.63 2.78
N SER A 115 7.20 5.90 2.80
CA SER A 115 7.63 6.58 4.04
C SER A 115 6.48 7.08 4.92
N SER A 116 5.23 6.88 4.49
CA SER A 116 4.06 7.52 5.08
C SER A 116 2.99 6.50 5.47
N PRO A 117 2.29 6.68 6.59
CA PRO A 117 1.22 5.78 7.03
C PRO A 117 -0.11 6.08 6.31
N LYS A 118 -0.05 6.42 5.02
CA LYS A 118 -1.24 6.78 4.22
C LYS A 118 -1.87 5.53 3.65
N PRO A 119 -3.11 5.16 3.96
CA PRO A 119 -3.73 3.90 3.57
C PRO A 119 -4.07 3.84 2.05
N GLN A 120 -3.06 3.74 1.18
CA GLN A 120 -3.23 3.75 -0.28
C GLN A 120 -2.64 2.51 -0.98
N LEU A 121 -1.33 2.25 -0.87
CA LEU A 121 -0.65 1.17 -1.58
C LEU A 121 -1.16 -0.21 -1.18
N LEU A 122 -1.53 -0.42 0.08
CA LEU A 122 -2.12 -1.68 0.52
C LEU A 122 -3.43 -1.97 -0.22
N GLN A 123 -4.33 -0.99 -0.30
CA GLN A 123 -5.61 -1.09 -1.01
C GLN A 123 -5.41 -1.33 -2.51
N ILE A 124 -4.45 -0.63 -3.12
CA ILE A 124 -4.10 -0.83 -4.54
C ILE A 124 -3.57 -2.25 -4.74
N GLY A 125 -2.69 -2.74 -3.86
CA GLY A 125 -2.16 -4.09 -3.90
C GLY A 125 -3.24 -5.16 -3.79
N MET A 126 -4.13 -5.04 -2.79
CA MET A 126 -5.24 -5.97 -2.57
C MET A 126 -6.22 -6.01 -3.74
N THR A 127 -6.59 -4.85 -4.28
CA THR A 127 -7.52 -4.78 -5.43
C THR A 127 -6.88 -5.31 -6.70
N SER A 128 -5.61 -4.99 -6.96
CA SER A 128 -4.85 -5.53 -8.10
C SER A 128 -4.74 -7.05 -8.01
N PHE A 129 -4.48 -7.59 -6.82
CA PHE A 129 -4.43 -9.03 -6.58
C PHE A 129 -5.79 -9.70 -6.82
N ALA A 130 -6.88 -9.12 -6.30
CA ALA A 130 -8.22 -9.63 -6.51
C ALA A 130 -8.62 -9.65 -8.00
N ILE A 131 -8.30 -8.60 -8.76
CA ILE A 131 -8.55 -8.55 -10.20
C ILE A 131 -7.73 -9.61 -10.94
N THR A 132 -6.46 -9.78 -10.55
CA THR A 132 -5.58 -10.81 -11.14
C THR A 132 -6.16 -12.21 -10.96
N LEU A 133 -6.62 -12.54 -9.75
CA LEU A 133 -7.30 -13.82 -9.47
C LEU A 133 -8.60 -13.97 -10.26
N LEU A 134 -9.40 -12.92 -10.36
CA LEU A 134 -10.65 -12.94 -11.11
C LEU A 134 -10.41 -13.27 -12.59
N LEU A 135 -9.42 -12.60 -13.21
CA LEU A 135 -9.04 -12.84 -14.59
C LEU A 135 -8.50 -14.26 -14.81
N GLU A 136 -7.78 -14.82 -13.83
CA GLU A 136 -7.29 -16.20 -13.89
C GLU A 136 -8.43 -17.21 -13.90
N ILE A 137 -9.43 -17.00 -13.05
CA ILE A 137 -10.64 -17.84 -13.00
C ILE A 137 -11.35 -17.79 -14.36
N PHE A 138 -11.55 -16.61 -14.94
CA PHE A 138 -12.19 -16.47 -16.24
C PHE A 138 -11.39 -17.10 -17.39
N SER A 139 -10.06 -16.97 -17.38
CA SER A 139 -9.17 -17.61 -18.35
C SER A 139 -9.35 -19.12 -18.35
N LYS A 140 -9.35 -19.75 -17.17
CA LYS A 140 -9.52 -21.21 -17.01
C LYS A 140 -10.91 -21.69 -17.42
N ILE A 141 -11.97 -20.93 -17.12
CA ILE A 141 -13.33 -21.29 -17.55
C ILE A 141 -13.42 -21.31 -19.08
N LYS A 142 -12.76 -20.37 -19.77
CA LYS A 142 -12.77 -20.29 -21.23
C LYS A 142 -12.00 -21.43 -21.90
N LEU A 143 -10.98 -21.99 -21.25
CA LEU A 143 -10.24 -23.17 -21.72
C LEU A 143 -11.01 -24.48 -21.61
N ILE A 144 -12.04 -24.55 -20.75
CA ILE A 144 -12.83 -25.77 -20.50
C ILE A 144 -14.04 -25.88 -21.45
N LYS A 145 -14.42 -24.79 -22.15
CA LYS A 145 -15.46 -24.79 -23.19
C LYS A 145 -14.86 -24.92 -24.58
#